data_AF-A0A848DMD0-F1
#
_entry.id   AF-A0A848DMD0-F1
#
_cell.length_a   1.000
_cell.length_b   1.000
_cell.length_c   1.000
_cell.angle_alpha   90.00
_cell.angle_beta   90.00
_cell.angle_gamma   90.00
#
_symmetry.space_group_name_H-M   'P 1'
#
loop_
_entity.id
_entity.type
_entity.pdbx_description
1 polymer ?
#
loop_
_entity_poly.entity_id
_entity_poly.type
_entity_poly.pdbx_seq_one_letter_code
_entity_poly.pdbx_strand_id
1 'polypeptide(L)'
;MSAFFRWLRHNSEHYLLVAAHQKLAKTQGSPAPRPPKGLKEVFWLKIFAPTYSLLPWPLRNKIMKAMPGSHRKTWAPPPRLQGPAV
;
A
#
# COMPACT_ATOMS: atom_id res chain seq x y z
N MET A 1 13.97 14.21 -0.86
CA MET A 1 12.94 13.28 -1.38
C MET A 1 11.65 14.06 -1.55
N SER A 2 11.04 14.14 -2.74
CA SER A 2 9.95 15.10 -2.99
C SER A 2 8.67 14.75 -2.23
N ALA A 3 7.96 15.77 -1.73
CA ALA A 3 6.69 15.62 -1.03
C ALA A 3 5.63 14.87 -1.85
N PHE A 4 5.71 15.01 -3.18
CA PHE A 4 4.85 14.32 -4.15
C PHE A 4 4.90 12.79 -4.03
N PHE A 5 6.08 12.17 -4.02
CA PHE A 5 6.18 10.70 -3.96
C PHE A 5 5.65 10.14 -2.64
N ARG A 6 5.83 10.89 -1.55
CA ARG A 6 5.27 10.52 -0.24
C ARG A 6 3.75 10.59 -0.25
N TRP A 7 3.19 11.66 -0.80
CA TRP A 7 1.75 11.81 -1.00
C TRP A 7 1.19 10.70 -1.90
N LEU A 8 1.82 10.43 -3.04
CA LEU A 8 1.39 9.41 -3.99
C LEU A 8 1.37 8.03 -3.35
N ARG A 9 2.42 7.67 -2.62
CA ARG A 9 2.50 6.40 -1.89
C ARG A 9 1.39 6.29 -0.85
N HIS A 10 1.22 7.31 0.00
CA HIS A 10 0.24 7.28 1.08
C HIS A 10 -1.19 7.08 0.54
N ASN A 11 -1.58 7.80 -0.51
CA ASN A 11 -2.89 7.61 -1.14
C ASN A 11 -2.99 6.23 -1.81
N SER A 12 -1.95 5.79 -2.53
CA SER A 12 -1.93 4.47 -3.18
C SER A 12 -2.15 3.34 -2.17
N GLU A 13 -1.41 3.34 -1.05
CA GLU A 13 -1.54 2.34 0.01
C GLU A 13 -2.95 2.32 0.58
N HIS A 14 -3.49 3.49 0.92
CA HIS A 14 -4.83 3.62 1.49
C HIS A 14 -5.90 3.04 0.55
N TYR A 15 -5.94 3.46 -0.72
CA TYR A 15 -7.00 3.03 -1.62
C TYR A 15 -6.84 1.60 -2.14
N LEU A 16 -5.61 1.09 -2.25
CA LEU A 16 -5.39 -0.33 -2.55
C LEU A 16 -5.89 -1.23 -1.41
N LEU A 17 -5.70 -0.82 -0.15
CA LEU A 17 -6.27 -1.54 0.99
C LEU A 17 -7.80 -1.50 1.00
N VAL A 18 -8.40 -0.34 0.73
CA VAL A 18 -9.87 -0.21 0.62
C VAL A 18 -10.41 -1.11 -0.50
N ALA A 19 -9.78 -1.11 -1.68
CA ALA A 19 -10.19 -1.97 -2.79
C ALA A 19 -10.05 -3.47 -2.46
N ALA A 20 -8.96 -3.86 -1.76
CA ALA A 20 -8.78 -5.23 -1.29
C ALA A 20 -9.86 -5.64 -0.28
N HIS A 21 -10.19 -4.76 0.68
CA HIS A 21 -11.26 -5.00 1.65
C HIS A 21 -12.63 -5.10 0.96
N GLN A 22 -12.93 -4.25 -0.04
CA GLN A 22 -14.15 -4.38 -0.84
C GLN A 22 -14.22 -5.73 -1.57
N LYS A 23 -13.10 -6.22 -2.12
CA LYS A 23 -13.05 -7.53 -2.75
C LYS A 23 -13.31 -8.65 -1.75
N LEU A 24 -12.67 -8.59 -0.58
CA LEU A 24 -12.86 -9.58 0.48
C LEU A 24 -14.29 -9.59 1.02
N ALA A 25 -14.89 -8.42 1.26
CA ALA A 25 -16.27 -8.27 1.67
C ALA A 25 -17.24 -8.95 0.69
N LYS A 26 -17.00 -8.79 -0.62
CA LYS A 26 -17.80 -9.47 -1.66
C LYS A 26 -17.62 -10.98 -1.66
N THR A 27 -16.41 -11.48 -1.41
CA THR A 27 -16.12 -12.93 -1.46
C THR A 27 -16.45 -13.67 -0.16
N GLN A 28 -16.37 -13.00 0.99
CA GLN A 28 -16.49 -13.61 2.32
C GLN A 28 -17.70 -13.12 3.11
N GLY A 29 -18.52 -12.23 2.55
CA GLY A 29 -19.72 -11.70 3.23
C GLY A 29 -19.42 -10.77 4.41
N SER A 30 -18.18 -10.31 4.56
CA SER A 30 -17.82 -9.33 5.60
C SER A 30 -18.42 -7.95 5.29
N PRO A 31 -18.63 -7.09 6.31
CA PRO A 31 -19.11 -5.73 6.10
C PRO A 31 -18.23 -4.97 5.11
N ALA A 32 -18.84 -4.45 4.04
CA ALA A 32 -18.12 -3.71 3.03
C ALA A 32 -17.61 -2.36 3.58
N PRO A 33 -16.43 -1.89 3.13
CA PRO A 33 -15.98 -0.53 3.39
C PRO A 33 -17.01 0.49 2.92
N ARG A 34 -17.04 1.66 3.58
CA ARG A 34 -17.87 2.80 3.19
C ARG A 34 -17.73 3.09 1.67
N PRO A 35 -18.83 3.45 0.98
CA PRO A 35 -18.76 3.85 -0.42
C PRO A 35 -17.92 5.12 -0.62
N PRO A 36 -17.21 5.26 -1.75
CA PRO A 36 -16.39 6.42 -2.03
C PRO A 36 -17.22 7.71 -2.05
N LYS A 37 -16.68 8.78 -1.46
CA LYS A 37 -17.24 10.13 -1.52
C LYS A 37 -16.30 11.09 -2.26
N GLY A 38 -16.86 11.74 -3.29
CA GLY A 38 -16.17 12.76 -4.06
C GLY A 38 -15.26 12.22 -5.16
N LEU A 39 -14.85 13.12 -6.06
CA LEU A 39 -14.09 12.79 -7.27
C LEU A 39 -12.73 12.14 -6.98
N LYS A 40 -12.07 12.55 -5.89
CA LYS A 40 -10.78 11.99 -5.48
C LYS A 40 -10.90 10.49 -5.21
N GLU A 41 -11.83 10.10 -4.34
CA GLU A 41 -12.00 8.69 -3.97
C GLU A 41 -12.44 7.84 -5.16
N VAL A 42 -13.31 8.40 -6.02
CA VAL A 42 -13.72 7.76 -7.28
C VAL A 42 -12.52 7.51 -8.18
N PHE A 43 -11.67 8.52 -8.43
CA PHE A 43 -10.45 8.35 -9.23
C PHE A 43 -9.59 7.20 -8.68
N TRP A 44 -9.34 7.18 -7.37
CA TRP A 44 -8.46 6.17 -6.79
C TRP A 44 -9.05 4.75 -6.81
N LEU A 45 -10.34 4.59 -6.48
CA LEU A 45 -10.96 3.26 -6.42
C LEU A 45 -11.42 2.73 -7.78
N LYS A 46 -11.88 3.60 -8.69
CA LYS A 46 -12.45 3.19 -9.98
C LYS A 46 -11.45 3.24 -11.14
N ILE A 47 -10.38 4.05 -11.04
CA ILE A 47 -9.38 4.19 -12.10
C ILE A 47 -8.04 3.65 -11.63
N PHE A 48 -7.44 4.23 -10.58
CA PHE A 48 -6.09 3.85 -10.17
C PHE A 48 -5.99 2.39 -9.70
N ALA A 49 -6.85 1.94 -8.79
CA ALA A 49 -6.78 0.59 -8.22
C ALA A 49 -6.91 -0.54 -9.27
N PRO A 50 -7.87 -0.52 -10.21
CA PRO A 50 -7.95 -1.54 -11.26
C PRO A 50 -6.76 -1.45 -12.22
N THR A 51 -6.35 -0.25 -12.65
CA THR A 51 -5.16 -0.10 -13.49
C THR A 51 -3.92 -0.66 -12.78
N TYR A 52 -3.70 -0.33 -11.51
CA TYR A 52 -2.61 -0.85 -10.69
C TYR A 52 -2.63 -2.39 -10.59
N SER A 53 -3.83 -2.98 -10.50
CA SER A 53 -3.99 -4.44 -10.42
C SER A 53 -3.69 -5.15 -11.74
N LEU A 54 -3.86 -4.47 -12.88
CA LEU A 54 -3.57 -4.97 -14.22
C LEU A 54 -2.09 -4.79 -14.62
N LEU A 55 -1.30 -4.03 -13.86
CA LEU A 55 0.10 -3.81 -14.18
C LEU A 55 0.89 -5.15 -14.15
N PRO A 56 1.70 -5.43 -15.19
CA PRO A 56 2.60 -6.57 -15.17
C PRO A 56 3.55 -6.50 -13.97
N TRP A 57 3.83 -7.65 -13.36
CA TRP A 57 4.75 -7.79 -12.24
C TRP A 57 6.10 -7.04 -12.40
N PRO A 58 6.81 -7.10 -13.54
CA PRO A 58 8.09 -6.40 -13.67
C PRO A 58 7.94 -4.87 -13.54
N LEU A 59 6.85 -4.29 -14.04
CA LEU A 59 6.58 -2.86 -13.94
C LEU A 59 6.21 -2.49 -12.50
N ARG A 60 5.33 -3.29 -11.87
CA ARG A 60 4.97 -3.12 -10.47
C ARG A 60 6.19 -3.17 -9.55
N ASN A 61 7.10 -4.12 -9.78
CA ASN A 61 8.33 -4.27 -9.01
C ASN A 61 9.28 -3.07 -9.18
N LYS A 62 9.45 -2.57 -10.41
CA LYS A 62 10.23 -1.33 -10.67
C LYS A 62 9.65 -0.14 -9.91
N ILE A 63 8.33 0.05 -9.95
CA ILE A 63 7.65 1.13 -9.23
C ILE A 63 7.82 0.97 -7.71
N MET A 64 7.65 -0.24 -7.18
CA MET A 64 7.84 -0.52 -5.75
C MET A 64 9.26 -0.22 -5.27
N LYS A 65 10.28 -0.57 -6.06
CA LYS A 65 11.70 -0.28 -5.77
C LYS A 65 12.05 1.20 -5.87
N ALA A 66 11.39 1.93 -6.77
CA ALA A 66 11.58 3.37 -6.92
C ALA A 66 10.92 4.17 -5.78
N MET A 67 9.81 3.67 -5.23
CA MET A 67 9.08 4.35 -4.17
C MET A 67 9.78 4.24 -2.80
N PRO A 68 9.78 5.31 -1.97
CA PRO A 68 10.21 5.21 -0.57
C PRO A 68 9.36 4.16 0.14
N GLY A 69 9.95 3.20 0.86
CA GLY A 69 9.20 2.22 1.63
C GLY A 69 10.01 1.68 2.80
N SER A 70 9.39 0.83 3.61
CA SER A 70 10.08 0.12 4.71
C SER A 70 11.34 -0.59 4.25
N HIS A 71 11.39 -1.05 3.00
CA HIS A 71 12.56 -1.67 2.39
C HIS A 71 13.78 -0.74 2.22
N ARG A 72 13.61 0.59 2.32
CA ARG A 72 14.71 1.58 2.34
C ARG A 72 14.94 2.16 3.74
N LYS A 73 14.15 1.76 4.74
CA LYS A 73 14.36 2.19 6.12
C LYS A 73 15.45 1.32 6.73
N THR A 74 16.51 1.94 7.18
CA THR A 74 17.46 1.31 8.09
C THR A 74 16.77 1.19 9.44
N TRP A 75 16.39 -0.03 9.83
CA TRP A 75 15.89 -0.29 11.17
C TRP A 75 17.02 -0.12 12.18
N ALA A 76 16.68 0.15 13.45
CA ALA A 76 17.68 0.24 14.51
C ALA A 76 18.57 -1.02 14.50
N PRO A 77 19.89 -0.88 14.73
CA PRO A 77 20.77 -2.04 14.78
C PRO A 77 20.25 -3.03 15.83
N PRO A 78 20.34 -4.35 15.57
CA PRO A 78 19.89 -5.35 16.53
C PRO A 78 20.57 -5.10 17.87
N PRO A 79 19.87 -5.30 19.00
CA PRO A 79 20.48 -5.16 20.31
C PRO A 79 21.69 -6.11 20.38
N ARG A 80 22.78 -5.64 20.99
CA ARG A 80 23.97 -6.47 21.21
C ARG A 80 23.52 -7.69 22.00
N LEU A 81 23.90 -8.90 21.54
CA LEU A 81 23.67 -10.14 22.26
C LEU A 81 24.16 -9.95 23.70
N GLN A 82 23.22 -9.83 24.64
CA GLN A 82 23.56 -9.97 26.05
C GLN A 82 23.89 -11.44 26.26
N GLY A 83 24.97 -11.71 26.98
CA GLY A 83 25.50 -13.05 27.20
C GLY A 83 24.46 -14.04 27.74
N PRO A 84 24.82 -15.33 27.85
CA PRO A 84 23.88 -16.38 28.20
C PRO A 84 23.09 -16.00 29.45
N ALA A 85 21.77 -16.17 29.38
CA ALA A 85 20.90 -16.05 30.54
C ALA A 85 21.34 -17.13 31.55
N VAL A 86 21.90 -16.67 32.66
CA VAL A 86 22.24 -17.52 33.83
C VAL A 86 21.03 -17.59 34.73
#